data_AF-W2JBH6-F1
#
_entry.id   AF-W2JBH6-F1
#
_cell.length_a   1.000
_cell.length_b   1.000
_cell.length_c   1.000
_cell.angle_alpha   90.00
_cell.angle_beta   90.00
_cell.angle_gamma   90.00
#
_symmetry.space_group_name_H-M   'P 1'
#
loop_
_entity.id
_entity.type
_entity.pdbx_description
1 polymer ?
#
loop_
_entity_poly.entity_id
_entity_poly.type
_entity_poly.pdbx_seq_one_letter_code
_entity_poly.pdbx_strand_id
1 'polypeptide(L)'
;ISEDDKKAIDDKVTETINWLDANQSAEKEEYEGKQKELEGVANPILQKMYAAAGGAPGAEGGMPGGMPGGMPGAGAPPAGAPDQGPKIEEVD
;
A
#
# COMPACT_ATOMS: atom_id res chain seq x y z
N ILE A 1 12.21 -16.23 -6.66
CA ILE A 1 12.95 -14.97 -6.37
C ILE A 1 14.43 -15.28 -6.41
N SER A 2 15.20 -14.55 -7.22
CA SER A 2 16.66 -14.72 -7.32
C SER A 2 17.38 -14.07 -6.14
N GLU A 3 18.70 -14.29 -6.01
CA GLU A 3 19.52 -13.56 -5.05
C GLU A 3 19.66 -12.07 -5.45
N ASP A 4 19.75 -11.77 -6.75
CA ASP A 4 19.74 -10.40 -7.27
C ASP A 4 18.45 -9.65 -6.92
N ASP A 5 17.28 -10.31 -7.04
CA ASP A 5 15.99 -9.71 -6.65
C ASP A 5 15.98 -9.38 -5.14
N LYS A 6 16.48 -10.30 -4.28
CA LYS A 6 16.59 -10.05 -2.83
C LYS A 6 17.52 -8.87 -2.54
N LYS A 7 18.71 -8.86 -3.15
CA LYS A 7 19.68 -7.79 -2.96
C LYS A 7 19.12 -6.44 -3.41
N ALA A 8 18.43 -6.38 -4.55
CA ALA A 8 17.85 -5.16 -5.06
C ALA A 8 16.79 -4.56 -4.11
N ILE A 9 15.94 -5.39 -3.50
CA ILE A 9 14.96 -4.87 -2.52
C ILE A 9 15.62 -4.51 -1.19
N ASP A 10 16.56 -5.31 -0.67
CA ASP A 10 17.27 -5.02 0.58
C ASP A 10 18.08 -3.71 0.49
N ASP A 11 18.79 -3.51 -0.64
CA ASP A 11 19.53 -2.28 -0.92
C ASP A 11 18.58 -1.07 -1.00
N LYS A 12 17.46 -1.17 -1.72
CA LYS A 12 16.51 -0.05 -1.89
C LYS A 12 15.72 0.26 -0.62
N VAL A 13 15.40 -0.73 0.20
CA VAL A 13 14.82 -0.55 1.54
C VAL A 13 15.81 0.19 2.44
N THR A 14 17.08 -0.24 2.46
CA THR A 14 18.14 0.43 3.25
C THR A 14 18.35 1.89 2.81
N GLU A 15 18.40 2.13 1.50
CA GLU A 15 18.47 3.48 0.91
C GLU A 15 17.27 4.34 1.33
N THR A 16 16.07 3.76 1.37
CA THR A 16 14.84 4.47 1.76
C THR A 16 14.81 4.78 3.25
N ILE A 17 15.23 3.87 4.12
CA ILE A 17 15.35 4.11 5.57
C ILE A 17 16.34 5.26 5.84
N ASN A 18 17.53 5.19 5.25
CA ASN A 18 18.53 6.25 5.39
C ASN A 18 18.03 7.61 4.89
N TRP A 19 17.21 7.61 3.82
CA TRP A 19 16.56 8.83 3.33
C TRP A 19 15.51 9.34 4.32
N LEU A 20 14.64 8.49 4.86
CA LEU A 20 13.63 8.87 5.86
C LEU A 20 14.28 9.48 7.13
N ASP A 21 15.35 8.86 7.63
CA ASP A 21 16.10 9.35 8.80
C ASP A 21 16.73 10.73 8.54
N ALA A 22 17.23 10.99 7.33
CA ALA A 22 17.82 12.27 6.96
C ALA A 22 16.80 13.36 6.57
N ASN A 23 15.55 12.98 6.25
CA ASN A 23 14.55 13.86 5.65
C ASN A 23 13.22 13.87 6.44
N GLN A 24 13.29 13.82 7.78
CA GLN A 24 12.12 13.80 8.68
C GLN A 24 11.17 15.02 8.57
N SER A 25 11.56 16.07 7.84
CA SER A 25 10.75 17.27 7.59
C SER A 25 10.61 17.58 6.09
N ALA A 26 10.75 16.57 5.24
CA ALA A 26 10.44 16.67 3.82
C ALA A 26 8.96 16.98 3.57
N GLU A 27 8.66 17.55 2.41
CA GLU A 27 7.28 17.80 1.98
C GLU A 27 6.59 16.52 1.50
N LYS A 28 5.25 16.53 1.48
CA LYS A 28 4.43 15.39 1.07
C LYS A 28 4.83 14.84 -0.30
N GLU A 29 5.11 15.72 -1.25
CA GLU A 29 5.49 15.39 -2.62
C GLU A 29 6.84 14.64 -2.69
N GLU A 30 7.75 14.92 -1.77
CA GLU A 30 9.06 14.26 -1.66
C GLU A 30 8.91 12.85 -1.08
N TYR A 31 8.09 12.68 -0.03
CA TYR A 31 7.73 11.35 0.48
C TYR A 31 7.01 10.50 -0.57
N GLU A 32 6.05 11.07 -1.30
CA GLU A 32 5.40 10.38 -2.42
C GLU A 32 6.38 10.00 -3.54
N GLY A 33 7.36 10.87 -3.82
CA GLY A 33 8.45 10.57 -4.76
C GLY A 33 9.27 9.37 -4.28
N LYS A 34 9.70 9.37 -3.02
CA LYS A 34 10.48 8.28 -2.44
C LYS A 34 9.71 6.96 -2.37
N GLN A 35 8.43 7.02 -2.03
CA GLN A 35 7.54 5.86 -2.07
C GLN A 35 7.49 5.25 -3.48
N LYS A 36 7.27 6.07 -4.51
CA LYS A 36 7.22 5.61 -5.92
C LYS A 36 8.54 5.00 -6.39
N GLU A 37 9.69 5.51 -5.94
CA GLU A 37 11.00 4.89 -6.20
C GLU A 37 11.13 3.49 -5.58
N LEU A 38 10.69 3.32 -4.32
CA LEU A 38 10.73 2.02 -3.64
C LEU A 38 9.76 1.03 -4.29
N GLU A 39 8.53 1.46 -4.57
CA GLU A 39 7.50 0.67 -5.25
C GLU A 39 7.93 0.21 -6.65
N GLY A 40 8.67 1.05 -7.40
CA GLY A 40 9.22 0.71 -8.71
C GLY A 40 10.19 -0.49 -8.68
N VAL A 41 10.83 -0.75 -7.53
CA VAL A 41 11.68 -1.94 -7.31
C VAL A 41 10.89 -3.06 -6.65
N ALA A 42 10.09 -2.75 -5.63
CA ALA A 42 9.38 -3.72 -4.82
C ALA A 42 8.26 -4.44 -5.58
N ASN A 43 7.43 -3.72 -6.35
CA ASN A 43 6.25 -4.30 -6.99
C ASN A 43 6.60 -5.42 -7.99
N PRO A 44 7.59 -5.25 -8.91
CA PRO A 44 8.02 -6.35 -9.79
C PRO A 44 8.54 -7.58 -9.03
N ILE A 45 9.25 -7.37 -7.92
CA ILE A 45 9.79 -8.47 -7.09
C ILE A 45 8.66 -9.20 -6.36
N LEU A 46 7.70 -8.47 -5.80
CA LEU A 46 6.50 -9.05 -5.19
C LEU A 46 5.68 -9.84 -6.22
N GLN A 47 5.45 -9.31 -7.42
CA GLN A 47 4.78 -10.04 -8.50
C GLN A 47 5.49 -11.35 -8.85
N LYS A 48 6.83 -11.34 -9.00
CA LYS A 48 7.63 -12.57 -9.16
C LYS A 48 7.47 -13.53 -7.99
N MET A 49 7.29 -13.04 -6.76
CA MET A 49 7.17 -13.86 -5.55
C MET A 49 5.82 -14.56 -5.51
N TYR A 50 4.73 -13.82 -5.73
CA TYR A 50 3.37 -14.36 -5.81
C TYR A 50 3.24 -15.39 -6.94
N ALA A 51 3.79 -15.11 -8.13
CA ALA A 51 3.83 -16.06 -9.23
C ALA A 51 4.61 -17.34 -8.89
N ALA A 52 5.78 -17.21 -8.23
CA ALA A 52 6.58 -18.36 -7.79
C ALA A 52 5.90 -19.19 -6.67
N ALA A 53 4.99 -18.59 -5.91
CA ALA A 53 4.18 -19.28 -4.90
C ALA A 53 2.92 -19.98 -5.47
N GLY A 54 2.71 -19.93 -6.79
CA GLY A 54 1.52 -20.51 -7.44
C GLY A 54 0.26 -19.63 -7.32
N GLY A 55 0.39 -18.38 -6.89
CA GLY A 55 -0.71 -17.41 -6.88
C GLY A 55 -1.05 -16.96 -8.31
N ALA A 56 -2.34 -17.05 -8.68
CA ALA A 56 -2.79 -16.61 -10.00
C ALA A 56 -2.68 -15.08 -10.15
N PRO A 57 -2.27 -14.56 -11.33
CA PRO A 57 -2.28 -13.13 -11.60
C PRO A 57 -3.73 -12.64 -11.75
N GLY A 58 -4.24 -11.96 -10.73
CA GLY A 58 -5.64 -11.50 -10.67
C GLY A 58 -5.86 -10.33 -9.71
N ALA A 59 -4.82 -9.55 -9.42
CA ALA A 59 -4.86 -8.42 -8.48
C ALA A 59 -4.35 -7.10 -9.10
N GLU A 60 -4.65 -6.88 -10.38
CA GLU A 60 -4.63 -5.54 -10.98
C GLU A 60 -6.07 -5.03 -11.03
N GLY A 61 -6.37 -3.89 -10.38
CA GLY A 61 -7.70 -3.25 -10.47
C GLY A 61 -8.25 -2.54 -9.23
N GLY A 62 -7.57 -2.58 -8.07
CA GLY A 62 -8.04 -2.02 -6.80
C GLY A 62 -7.83 -0.51 -6.56
N MET A 63 -7.73 0.29 -7.64
CA MET A 63 -7.67 1.77 -7.73
C MET A 63 -6.83 2.58 -6.70
N PRO A 64 -5.75 3.27 -7.12
CA PRO A 64 -5.05 4.26 -6.29
C PRO A 64 -5.89 5.54 -6.07
N GLY A 65 -5.50 6.36 -5.08
CA GLY A 65 -6.29 7.52 -4.65
C GLY A 65 -6.65 8.53 -5.75
N GLY A 66 -7.95 8.83 -5.88
CA GLY A 66 -8.47 9.87 -6.77
C GLY A 66 -9.99 9.94 -6.76
N MET A 67 -10.57 11.01 -6.22
CA MET A 67 -12.01 11.29 -6.20
C MET A 67 -12.45 11.95 -7.53
N PRO A 68 -13.42 11.38 -8.28
CA PRO A 68 -14.19 12.10 -9.28
C PRO A 68 -15.61 12.39 -8.74
N GLY A 69 -15.95 13.67 -8.57
CA GLY A 69 -17.26 14.05 -8.01
C GLY A 69 -18.44 13.78 -8.95
N GLY A 70 -19.60 13.41 -8.39
CA GLY A 70 -20.86 13.29 -9.13
C GLY A 70 -21.94 12.46 -8.45
N MET A 71 -22.74 13.07 -7.57
CA MET A 71 -24.01 12.49 -7.07
C MET A 71 -25.13 12.74 -8.10
N PRO A 72 -25.91 11.72 -8.47
CA PRO A 72 -27.36 11.79 -8.27
C PRO A 72 -27.94 10.47 -7.74
N GLY A 73 -28.67 10.52 -6.61
CA GLY A 73 -29.14 9.31 -5.92
C GLY A 73 -30.50 8.76 -6.38
N ALA A 74 -30.81 7.52 -5.97
CA ALA A 74 -32.15 6.94 -5.90
C ALA A 74 -32.14 5.67 -5.02
N GLY A 75 -33.16 5.44 -4.19
CA GLY A 75 -33.40 4.18 -3.47
C GLY A 75 -33.12 4.23 -1.96
N ALA A 76 -34.13 3.87 -1.16
CA ALA A 76 -34.16 4.01 0.30
C ALA A 76 -33.69 2.75 1.07
N PRO A 77 -33.26 2.88 2.36
CA PRO A 77 -33.10 1.77 3.32
C PRO A 77 -34.48 1.28 3.84
N PRO A 78 -34.63 0.31 4.78
CA PRO A 78 -33.66 -0.33 5.71
C PRO A 78 -33.74 -1.89 5.65
N ALA A 79 -33.30 -2.74 6.61
CA ALA A 79 -32.74 -2.60 7.97
C ALA A 79 -31.85 -3.81 8.33
N GLY A 80 -31.04 -3.72 9.40
CA GLY A 80 -30.39 -4.91 9.98
C GLY A 80 -29.19 -4.66 10.90
N ALA A 81 -29.45 -4.22 12.15
CA ALA A 81 -28.57 -4.21 13.35
C ALA A 81 -27.13 -3.57 13.28
N PRO A 82 -26.70 -2.85 14.33
CA PRO A 82 -25.35 -2.30 14.41
C PRO A 82 -24.38 -3.28 15.10
N ASP A 83 -23.55 -3.99 14.33
CA ASP A 83 -22.36 -4.63 14.88
C ASP A 83 -21.32 -3.58 15.24
N GLN A 84 -21.37 -3.14 16.51
CA GLN A 84 -20.30 -2.35 17.11
C GLN A 84 -19.06 -3.24 17.23
N GLY A 85 -18.10 -3.05 16.32
CA GLY A 85 -16.80 -3.68 16.40
C GLY A 85 -16.14 -3.48 17.78
N PRO A 86 -15.26 -4.40 18.20
CA PRO A 86 -14.76 -4.48 19.57
C PRO A 86 -14.17 -3.14 20.02
N LYS A 87 -14.73 -2.61 21.11
CA LYS A 87 -14.22 -1.39 21.75
C LYS A 87 -12.91 -1.74 22.43
N ILE A 88 -11.89 -0.92 22.18
CA ILE A 88 -10.59 -1.03 22.84
C ILE A 88 -10.84 -0.80 24.33
N GLU A 89 -10.64 -1.84 25.14
CA GLU A 89 -10.72 -1.75 26.59
C GLU A 89 -9.61 -0.83 27.10
N GLU A 90 -9.94 -0.06 28.15
CA GLU A 90 -9.08 0.99 28.67
C GLU A 90 -7.77 0.38 29.22
N VAL A 91 -6.64 0.98 28.84
CA VAL A 91 -5.33 0.62 29.38
C VAL A 91 -5.25 1.16 30.82
N ASP A 92 -5.23 0.23 31.77
CA ASP A 92 -4.93 0.43 33.20
C ASP A 92 -3.41 0.64 33.42
#